data_AF-A0A9E1INV1-F1
#
_entry.id   AF-A0A9E1INV1-F1
#
_cell.length_a   1.000
_cell.length_b   1.000
_cell.length_c   1.000
_cell.angle_alpha   90.00
_cell.angle_beta   90.00
_cell.angle_gamma   90.00
#
_symmetry.space_group_name_H-M   'P 1'
#
loop_
_entity.id
_entity.type
_entity.pdbx_description
1 polymer ?
#
loop_
_entity_poly.entity_id
_entity_poly.type
_entity_poly.pdbx_seq_one_letter_code
_entity_poly.pdbx_strand_id
1 'polypeptide(L)'
;RSNGRGANPELALALKIEGQVRLALCVAYGGLQRVESRGCHSREDYRKRNDRDWLNRTLATWPDSQADLPSLAYETASKTMELPPGDRGYGSAGGVISADGEV
;
A
#
# COMPACT_ATOMS: atom_id res chain seq x y z
N ARG A 1 11.48 -14.59 -34.61
CA ARG A 1 12.06 -13.25 -34.35
C ARG A 1 11.32 -12.23 -35.19
N SER A 2 10.81 -11.16 -34.58
CA SER A 2 10.18 -10.06 -35.33
C SER A 2 11.26 -9.23 -36.02
N ASN A 3 10.97 -8.63 -37.17
CA ASN A 3 11.88 -7.73 -37.88
C ASN A 3 11.81 -6.27 -37.36
N GLY A 4 11.09 -6.02 -36.26
CA GLY A 4 10.92 -4.70 -35.64
C GLY A 4 9.96 -3.75 -36.36
N ARG A 5 9.47 -4.08 -37.57
CA ARG A 5 8.58 -3.23 -38.37
C ARG A 5 7.14 -3.76 -38.30
N GLY A 6 6.54 -3.71 -37.11
CA GLY A 6 5.18 -4.20 -36.87
C GLY A 6 4.93 -4.47 -35.39
N ALA A 7 3.75 -5.04 -35.08
CA ALA A 7 3.44 -5.44 -33.71
C ALA A 7 4.49 -6.42 -33.18
N ASN A 8 5.23 -6.02 -32.16
CA ASN A 8 6.28 -6.81 -31.54
C ASN A 8 6.00 -6.97 -30.03
N PRO A 9 5.66 -8.17 -29.54
CA PRO A 9 5.39 -8.39 -28.13
C PRO A 9 6.62 -8.15 -27.23
N GLU A 10 7.84 -8.36 -27.74
CA GLU A 10 9.08 -8.10 -27.01
C GLU A 10 9.27 -6.60 -26.76
N LEU A 11 9.07 -5.78 -27.79
CA LEU A 11 9.10 -4.32 -27.66
C LEU A 11 7.99 -3.81 -26.73
N ALA A 12 6.78 -4.38 -26.85
CA ALA A 12 5.68 -4.01 -25.98
C ALA A 12 5.99 -4.29 -24.51
N LEU A 13 6.64 -5.43 -24.19
CA LEU A 13 7.08 -5.73 -22.83
C LEU A 13 8.19 -4.78 -22.38
N ALA A 14 9.20 -4.54 -23.22
CA ALA A 14 10.33 -3.66 -22.90
C ALA A 14 9.88 -2.23 -22.53
N LEU A 15 8.84 -1.70 -23.18
CA LEU A 15 8.28 -0.39 -22.86
C LEU A 15 7.44 -0.39 -21.57
N LYS A 16 6.82 -1.52 -21.22
CA LYS A 16 5.93 -1.62 -20.05
C LYS A 16 6.68 -1.97 -18.76
N ILE A 17 7.79 -2.68 -18.86
CA ILE A 17 8.44 -3.30 -17.70
C ILE A 17 8.90 -2.26 -16.68
N GLU A 18 9.38 -1.09 -17.13
CA GLU A 18 9.79 -0.01 -16.21
C GLU A 18 8.59 0.47 -15.36
N GLY A 19 7.46 0.76 -15.98
CA GLY A 19 6.25 1.17 -15.26
C GLY A 19 5.72 0.08 -14.33
N GLN A 20 5.80 -1.19 -14.74
CA GLN A 20 5.43 -2.33 -13.89
C GLN A 20 6.34 -2.43 -12.66
N VAL A 21 7.65 -2.24 -12.81
CA VAL A 21 8.61 -2.25 -11.69
C VAL A 21 8.38 -1.05 -10.77
N ARG A 22 8.16 0.16 -11.30
CA ARG A 22 7.83 1.34 -10.49
C ARG A 22 6.56 1.13 -9.66
N LEU A 23 5.50 0.56 -10.26
CA LEU A 23 4.28 0.20 -9.54
C LEU A 23 4.52 -0.87 -8.47
N ALA A 24 5.32 -1.91 -8.79
CA ALA A 24 5.68 -2.93 -7.81
C ALA A 24 6.45 -2.34 -6.62
N LEU A 25 7.33 -1.35 -6.85
CA LEU A 25 8.03 -0.62 -5.79
C LEU A 25 7.05 0.18 -4.90
N CYS A 26 6.02 0.83 -5.46
CA CYS A 26 4.98 1.47 -4.66
C CYS A 26 4.29 0.47 -3.71
N VAL A 27 4.00 -0.74 -4.19
CA VAL A 27 3.38 -1.80 -3.37
C VAL A 27 4.35 -2.31 -2.30
N ALA A 28 5.56 -2.71 -2.69
CA ALA A 28 6.54 -3.31 -1.79
C ALA A 28 7.04 -2.31 -0.74
N TYR A 29 7.42 -1.10 -1.16
CA TYR A 29 7.89 -0.06 -0.25
C TYR A 29 6.76 0.47 0.64
N GLY A 30 5.55 0.64 0.09
CA GLY A 30 4.36 1.00 0.86
C GLY A 30 4.03 -0.05 1.94
N GLY A 31 4.11 -1.34 1.61
CA GLY A 31 3.93 -2.44 2.56
C GLY A 31 5.04 -2.50 3.62
N LEU A 32 6.28 -2.23 3.23
CA LEU A 32 7.41 -2.15 4.16
C LEU A 32 7.23 -1.02 5.20
N GLN A 33 6.89 0.18 4.74
CA GLN A 33 6.75 1.35 5.61
C GLN A 33 5.47 1.33 6.47
N ARG A 34 4.42 0.64 6.02
CA ARG A 34 3.16 0.51 6.77
C ARG A 34 3.29 -0.53 7.89
N VAL A 35 3.68 -0.10 9.08
CA VAL A 35 3.91 -1.01 10.23
C VAL A 35 2.64 -1.33 11.01
N GLU A 36 1.69 -1.98 10.33
CA GLU A 36 0.47 -2.57 10.91
C GLU A 36 -0.03 -3.74 10.06
N SER A 37 -1.03 -4.47 10.56
CA SER A 37 -1.82 -5.42 9.76
C SER A 37 -3.26 -4.95 9.60
N ARG A 38 -3.69 -4.71 8.35
CA ARG A 38 -5.06 -4.29 8.03
C ARG A 38 -5.54 -4.91 6.72
N GLY A 39 -6.70 -5.58 6.78
CA GLY A 39 -7.29 -6.24 5.61
C GLY A 39 -6.39 -7.34 5.06
N CYS A 40 -6.02 -7.26 3.78
CA CYS A 40 -5.10 -8.20 3.12
C CYS A 40 -3.62 -7.93 3.43
N HIS A 41 -3.27 -6.72 3.88
CA HIS A 41 -1.91 -6.42 4.32
C HIS A 41 -1.68 -7.01 5.72
N SER A 42 -0.90 -8.08 5.79
CA SER A 42 -0.62 -8.80 7.04
C SER A 42 0.89 -8.88 7.28
N ARG A 43 1.33 -8.34 8.40
CA ARG A 43 2.73 -8.24 8.83
C ARG A 43 2.94 -9.14 10.04
N GLU A 44 3.85 -10.12 9.93
CA GLU A 44 4.11 -11.07 11.02
C GLU A 44 4.77 -10.40 12.24
N ASP A 45 5.52 -9.33 11.99
CA ASP A 45 6.19 -8.44 12.95
C ASP A 45 5.25 -7.35 13.52
N TYR A 46 4.12 -7.06 12.85
CA TYR A 46 3.10 -6.10 13.29
C TYR A 46 1.69 -6.67 13.09
N ARG A 47 1.32 -7.69 13.87
CA ARG A 47 0.10 -8.49 13.66
C ARG A 47 -1.24 -7.76 13.94
N LYS A 48 -1.21 -6.63 14.67
CA LYS A 48 -2.42 -5.92 15.09
C LYS A 48 -2.81 -4.86 14.05
N ARG A 49 -4.11 -4.58 13.97
CA ARG A 49 -4.62 -3.37 13.29
C ARG A 49 -4.31 -2.16 14.17
N ASN A 50 -3.78 -1.08 13.59
CA ASN A 50 -3.40 0.10 14.36
C ASN A 50 -4.21 1.32 13.90
N ASP A 51 -5.35 1.56 14.55
CA ASP A 51 -6.20 2.69 14.21
C ASP A 51 -5.66 4.02 14.78
N ARG A 52 -4.87 3.97 15.85
CA ARG A 52 -4.23 5.17 16.41
C ARG A 52 -3.27 5.83 15.43
N ASP A 53 -2.33 5.06 14.89
CA ASP A 53 -1.24 5.63 14.08
C ASP A 53 -1.50 5.48 12.57
N TRP A 54 -2.28 4.46 12.18
CA TRP A 54 -2.39 4.06 10.78
C TRP A 54 -3.78 4.20 10.18
N LEU A 55 -4.78 4.81 10.83
CA LEU A 55 -6.09 5.10 10.21
C LEU A 55 -5.98 6.20 9.13
N ASN A 56 -5.30 5.85 8.05
CA ASN A 56 -4.86 6.69 6.97
C ASN A 56 -4.73 5.87 5.68
N ARG A 57 -4.53 6.57 4.56
CA ARG A 57 -4.29 6.03 3.23
C ARG A 57 -2.89 6.40 2.77
N THR A 58 -2.10 5.39 2.36
CA THR A 58 -0.80 5.60 1.73
C THR A 58 -0.99 6.20 0.34
N LEU A 59 -0.33 7.32 0.06
CA LEU A 59 -0.26 7.99 -1.24
C LEU A 59 1.16 7.87 -1.77
N ALA A 60 1.36 7.08 -2.82
CA ALA A 60 2.64 6.99 -3.50
C ALA A 60 2.67 7.94 -4.70
N THR A 61 3.73 8.74 -4.80
CA THR A 61 3.98 9.65 -5.92
C THR A 61 5.42 9.51 -6.39
N TRP A 62 5.68 9.91 -7.64
CA TRP A 62 7.02 9.84 -8.23
C TRP A 62 7.40 11.20 -8.85
N PRO A 63 7.64 12.23 -8.03
CA PRO A 63 7.87 13.59 -8.54
C PRO A 63 9.21 13.73 -9.28
N ASP A 64 10.26 13.06 -8.80
CA ASP A 64 11.56 13.00 -9.47
C ASP A 64 11.68 11.72 -10.30
N SER A 65 11.76 11.86 -11.63
CA SER A 65 11.83 10.72 -12.55
C SER A 65 13.07 9.85 -12.36
N GLN A 66 14.13 10.38 -11.76
CA GLN A 66 15.42 9.71 -11.52
C GLN A 66 15.53 9.06 -10.14
N ALA A 67 14.57 9.29 -9.23
CA ALA A 67 14.59 8.65 -7.92
C ALA A 67 14.37 7.13 -8.05
N ASP A 68 15.06 6.35 -7.21
CA ASP A 68 14.97 4.88 -7.19
C ASP A 68 13.71 4.36 -6.47
N LEU A 69 13.11 5.18 -5.59
CA LEU A 69 11.96 4.81 -4.77
C LEU A 69 10.85 5.87 -4.88
N PRO A 70 9.57 5.47 -4.71
CA PRO A 70 8.46 6.40 -4.67
C PRO A 70 8.48 7.23 -3.39
N SER A 71 8.03 8.48 -3.48
CA SER A 71 7.73 9.31 -2.32
C SER A 71 6.39 8.91 -1.73
N LEU A 72 6.38 8.58 -0.44
CA LEU A 72 5.16 8.21 0.29
C LEU A 72 4.68 9.39 1.14
N ALA A 73 3.40 9.71 1.02
CA ALA A 73 2.66 10.57 1.93
C ALA A 73 1.46 9.80 2.49
N TYR A 74 0.86 10.31 3.56
CA TYR A 74 -0.29 9.67 4.19
C TYR A 74 -1.42 10.69 4.35
N GLU A 75 -2.60 10.31 3.88
CA GLU A 75 -3.81 11.09 4.08
C GLU A 75 -4.61 10.46 5.22
N THR A 76 -4.91 11.24 6.26
CA THR A 76 -5.73 10.75 7.37
C THR A 76 -7.15 10.44 6.88
N ALA A 77 -7.74 9.36 7.37
CA ALA A 77 -9.13 9.04 7.04
C ALA A 77 -10.08 10.14 7.52
N SER A 78 -11.30 10.16 6.96
CA SER A 78 -12.35 11.08 7.41
C SER A 78 -12.55 10.99 8.93
N LYS A 79 -12.64 12.14 9.59
CA LYS A 79 -12.95 12.23 11.03
C LYS A 79 -14.39 11.79 11.33
N THR A 80 -15.27 11.90 10.35
CA THR A 80 -16.68 11.54 10.47
C THR A 80 -16.91 10.25 9.71
N MET A 81 -17.35 9.21 10.42
CA MET A 81 -17.77 7.93 9.87
C MET A 81 -19.16 7.63 10.43
N GLU A 82 -20.08 7.19 9.58
CA GLU A 82 -21.40 6.72 10.02
C GLU A 82 -21.27 5.52 10.96
N LEU A 83 -20.34 4.62 10.64
CA LEU A 83 -19.98 3.47 11.46
C LEU A 83 -18.56 3.67 12.00
N PRO A 84 -18.36 3.74 13.32
CA PRO A 84 -17.03 3.91 13.89
C PRO A 84 -16.16 2.65 13.68
N PRO A 85 -14.82 2.79 13.74
CA PRO A 85 -13.93 1.64 13.70
C PRO A 85 -14.27 0.63 14.80
N GLY A 86 -14.47 -0.63 14.40
CA GLY A 86 -14.83 -1.71 15.30
C GLY A 86 -14.23 -3.03 14.87
N ASP A 87 -14.68 -4.14 15.46
CA ASP A 87 -14.29 -5.46 14.98
C ASP A 87 -14.85 -5.73 13.58
N ARG A 88 -14.06 -6.40 12.75
CA ARG A 88 -14.43 -6.74 11.36
C ARG A 88 -15.25 -8.02 11.25
N GLY A 89 -15.44 -8.75 12.35
CA GLY A 89 -16.24 -9.98 12.44
C GLY A 89 -15.56 -11.26 11.94
N TYR A 90 -14.33 -11.18 11.40
CA TYR A 90 -13.58 -12.35 10.92
C TYR A 90 -12.10 -12.32 11.24
N GLY A 91 -11.52 -13.52 11.35
CA GLY A 91 -10.16 -13.78 11.79
C GLY A 91 -10.02 -13.59 13.30
N SER A 92 -9.16 -14.39 13.95
CA SER A 92 -8.78 -14.12 15.35
C SER A 92 -7.91 -12.87 15.36
N ALA A 93 -8.54 -11.69 15.32
CA ALA A 93 -7.83 -10.42 15.33
C ALA A 93 -6.92 -10.43 16.56
N GLY A 94 -5.61 -10.26 16.36
CA GLY A 94 -4.64 -10.14 17.45
C GLY A 94 -4.83 -8.88 18.31
N GLY A 95 -6.04 -8.33 18.34
CA GLY A 95 -6.42 -7.04 18.87
C GLY A 95 -6.40 -5.93 17.80
N VAL A 96 -7.17 -4.88 18.09
CA VAL A 96 -7.12 -3.58 17.43
C VAL A 96 -6.49 -2.61 18.42
N ILE A 97 -5.51 -1.82 17.98
CA ILE A 97 -5.01 -0.67 18.74
C ILE A 97 -5.93 0.51 18.38
N SER A 98 -6.86 0.83 19.28
CA SER A 98 -7.82 1.91 19.09
C SER A 98 -7.15 3.29 19.10
N ALA A 99 -7.72 4.25 18.37
CA ALA A 99 -7.28 5.65 18.39
C ALA A 99 -7.72 6.39 19.66
N ASP A 100 -8.76 5.91 20.34
CA ASP A 100 -9.42 6.60 21.45
C ASP A 100 -8.82 6.30 22.84
N GLY A 101 -7.69 5.57 22.91
CA GLY A 101 -7.18 4.98 24.16
C GLY A 101 -7.91 3.68 24.53
N GLU A 102 -7.41 2.94 25.53
CA GLU A 102 -8.08 1.71 25.98
C GLU A 102 -9.52 2.01 26.44
N VAL A 103 -10.47 1.23 25.93
CA VAL A 103 -11.78 1.03 26.56
C VAL A 103 -11.73 -0.30 27.30
#